data_AF-A0A7W1YL99-F1
#
_entry.id   AF-A0A7W1YL99-F1
#
_cell.length_a   1.000
_cell.length_b   1.000
_cell.length_c   1.000
_cell.angle_alpha   90.00
_cell.angle_beta   90.00
_cell.angle_gamma   90.00
#
_symmetry.space_group_name_H-M   'P 1'
#
loop_
_entity.id
_entity.type
_entity.pdbx_description
1 polymer ?
#
loop_
_entity_poly.entity_id
_entity_poly.type
_entity_poly.pdbx_seq_one_letter_code
_entity_poly.pdbx_strand_id
1 'polypeptide(L)'
;MPLYEIPVVIPYRLDRDPSAALYGLQVNTIASKAVAAIAVAQMLAQALARLHHPGRTSTVLIERAKAGATGRMIDGPYAYVMGHGNHIHHLAFPRRIDHHGRNPLGEAFDGLDPAKLHGLVLDCANMQYINSTGLAALAAHSDRLRIHLFRIGEPLRKVFDLVGLTHLMQFHDSMQLALEALVARSR
;
A
#
# COMPACT_ATOMS: atom_id res chain seq x y z
N MET A 1 0.79 6.16 18.48
CA MET A 1 0.96 4.74 18.86
C MET A 1 1.98 4.12 17.93
N PRO A 2 2.91 3.27 18.42
CA PRO A 2 3.87 2.59 17.55
C PRO A 2 3.15 1.68 16.55
N LEU A 3 3.73 1.54 15.36
CA LEU A 3 3.27 0.64 14.31
C LEU A 3 4.24 -0.54 14.18
N TYR A 4 3.71 -1.72 13.90
CA TYR A 4 4.48 -2.94 13.74
C TYR A 4 4.06 -3.67 12.48
N GLU A 5 5.01 -4.43 11.92
CA GLU A 5 4.71 -5.45 10.94
C GLU A 5 3.94 -6.60 11.62
N ILE A 6 2.74 -6.90 11.15
CA ILE A 6 1.92 -8.00 11.65
C ILE A 6 1.42 -8.79 10.43
N PRO A 7 1.91 -10.02 10.19
CA PRO A 7 1.42 -10.84 9.10
C PRO A 7 -0.02 -11.29 9.39
N VAL A 8 -0.88 -11.22 8.38
CA VAL A 8 -2.28 -11.64 8.46
C VAL A 8 -2.57 -12.56 7.29
N VAL A 9 -3.15 -13.73 7.58
CA VAL A 9 -3.78 -14.57 6.56
C VAL A 9 -5.27 -14.32 6.63
N ILE A 10 -5.85 -13.87 5.52
CA ILE A 10 -7.27 -13.51 5.43
C ILE A 10 -7.92 -14.20 4.21
N PRO A 11 -8.89 -15.09 4.44
CA PRO A 11 -9.59 -15.71 3.33
C PRO A 11 -10.74 -14.83 2.82
N TYR A 12 -11.04 -14.97 1.54
CA TYR A 12 -12.24 -14.41 0.92
C TYR A 12 -12.85 -15.43 -0.04
N ARG A 13 -14.11 -15.21 -0.40
CA ARG A 13 -14.82 -16.00 -1.40
C ARG A 13 -15.47 -15.08 -2.42
N LEU A 14 -15.67 -15.58 -3.63
CA LEU A 14 -16.47 -14.90 -4.64
C LEU A 14 -17.94 -15.25 -4.42
N ASP A 15 -18.81 -14.27 -4.49
CA ASP A 15 -20.23 -14.53 -4.34
C ASP A 15 -20.74 -15.25 -5.60
N ARG A 16 -21.69 -16.17 -5.39
CA ARG A 16 -22.26 -17.02 -6.45
C ARG A 16 -21.21 -17.87 -7.17
N ASP A 17 -20.08 -18.16 -6.54
CA ASP A 17 -19.13 -19.14 -7.07
C ASP A 17 -19.65 -20.56 -6.84
N PRO A 18 -19.94 -21.34 -7.90
CA PRO A 18 -20.49 -22.70 -7.75
C PRO A 18 -19.51 -23.66 -7.08
N SER A 19 -18.21 -23.37 -7.13
CA SER A 19 -17.19 -24.18 -6.45
C SER A 19 -17.11 -23.92 -4.95
N ALA A 20 -17.70 -22.82 -4.47
CA ALA A 20 -17.51 -22.28 -3.13
C ALA A 20 -16.02 -22.17 -2.73
N ALA A 21 -15.12 -21.97 -3.72
CA ALA A 21 -13.69 -21.90 -3.48
C ALA A 21 -13.34 -20.77 -2.50
N LEU A 22 -12.43 -21.10 -1.58
CA LEU A 22 -11.84 -20.13 -0.67
C LEU A 22 -10.50 -19.68 -1.24
N TYR A 23 -10.37 -18.37 -1.42
CA TYR A 23 -9.13 -17.72 -1.80
C TYR A 23 -8.43 -17.27 -0.51
N GLY A 24 -7.15 -17.56 -0.36
CA GLY A 24 -6.33 -17.09 0.76
C GLY A 24 -5.46 -15.93 0.31
N LEU A 25 -5.42 -14.86 1.09
CA LEU A 25 -4.48 -13.75 0.93
C LEU A 25 -3.58 -13.65 2.17
N GLN A 26 -2.28 -13.57 1.95
CA GLN A 26 -1.31 -13.23 3.00
C GLN A 26 -0.89 -11.77 2.87
N VAL A 27 -0.99 -11.02 3.96
CA VAL A 27 -0.64 -9.59 4.01
C VAL A 27 0.33 -9.33 5.15
N ASN A 28 1.48 -8.73 4.86
CA ASN A 28 2.34 -8.17 5.91
C ASN A 28 1.84 -6.77 6.26
N THR A 29 0.83 -6.69 7.12
CA THR A 29 0.19 -5.43 7.50
C THR A 29 1.07 -4.58 8.41
N ILE A 30 0.77 -3.28 8.46
CA ILE A 30 1.40 -2.32 9.36
C ILE A 30 0.32 -1.78 10.26
N ALA A 31 0.37 -2.12 11.53
CA ALA A 31 -0.68 -1.78 12.48
C ALA A 31 -0.14 -1.72 13.92
N SER A 32 -0.90 -1.09 14.81
CA SER A 32 -0.50 -0.97 16.23
C SER A 32 -0.82 -2.23 17.06
N LYS A 33 -1.72 -3.10 16.58
CA LYS A 33 -2.16 -4.33 17.26
C LYS A 33 -2.87 -5.27 16.27
N ALA A 34 -3.02 -6.54 16.65
CA ALA A 34 -3.62 -7.59 15.81
C ALA A 34 -5.02 -7.24 15.25
N VAL A 35 -5.90 -6.65 16.07
CA VAL A 35 -7.24 -6.24 15.60
C VAL A 35 -7.16 -5.19 14.48
N ALA A 36 -6.25 -4.22 14.63
CA ALA A 36 -6.03 -3.20 13.59
C ALA A 36 -5.36 -3.81 12.34
N ALA A 37 -4.47 -4.78 12.51
CA ALA A 37 -3.88 -5.54 11.42
C ALA A 37 -4.94 -6.26 10.59
N ILE A 38 -5.89 -6.95 11.23
CA ILE A 38 -7.00 -7.63 10.54
C ILE A 38 -7.87 -6.64 9.78
N ALA A 39 -8.20 -5.47 10.36
CA ALA A 39 -8.97 -4.44 9.67
C ALA A 39 -8.25 -3.89 8.42
N VAL A 40 -6.93 -3.66 8.51
CA VAL A 40 -6.10 -3.27 7.35
C VAL A 40 -6.08 -4.37 6.29
N ALA A 41 -5.84 -5.62 6.70
CA ALA A 41 -5.85 -6.77 5.80
C ALA A 41 -7.19 -6.94 5.08
N GLN A 42 -8.30 -6.68 5.77
CA GLN A 42 -9.63 -6.73 5.17
C GLN A 42 -9.78 -5.72 4.02
N MET A 43 -9.38 -4.46 4.21
CA MET A 43 -9.48 -3.45 3.15
C MET A 43 -8.59 -3.81 1.95
N LEU A 44 -7.37 -4.27 2.22
CA LEU A 44 -6.44 -4.74 1.18
C LEU A 44 -6.99 -5.96 0.44
N ALA A 45 -7.60 -6.92 1.15
CA ALA A 45 -8.22 -8.10 0.57
C ALA A 45 -9.40 -7.75 -0.33
N GLN A 46 -10.27 -6.83 0.10
CA GLN A 46 -11.38 -6.34 -0.71
C GLN A 46 -10.90 -5.67 -2.00
N ALA A 47 -9.87 -4.84 -1.91
CA ALA A 47 -9.28 -4.18 -3.08
C ALA A 47 -8.66 -5.21 -4.04
N LEU A 48 -7.86 -6.15 -3.52
CA LEU A 48 -7.20 -7.17 -4.34
C LEU A 48 -8.20 -8.13 -4.99
N ALA A 49 -9.26 -8.55 -4.28
CA ALA A 49 -10.30 -9.38 -4.85
C ALA A 49 -10.99 -8.70 -6.05
N ARG A 50 -11.20 -7.38 -5.99
CA ARG A 50 -11.77 -6.60 -7.11
C ARG A 50 -10.80 -6.44 -8.27
N LEU A 51 -9.49 -6.44 -8.02
CA LEU A 51 -8.44 -6.41 -9.04
C LEU A 51 -8.30 -7.78 -9.74
N HIS A 52 -8.33 -8.88 -8.98
CA HIS A 52 -8.22 -10.24 -9.52
C HIS A 52 -9.50 -10.72 -10.22
N HIS A 53 -10.67 -10.26 -9.76
CA HIS A 53 -11.96 -10.70 -10.26
C HIS A 53 -12.85 -9.51 -10.66
N PRO A 54 -12.49 -8.76 -11.73
CA PRO A 54 -13.28 -7.63 -12.18
C PRO A 54 -14.75 -8.01 -12.42
N GLY A 55 -15.66 -7.19 -11.91
CA GLY A 55 -17.11 -7.39 -12.06
C GLY A 55 -17.74 -8.44 -11.14
N ARG A 56 -16.95 -9.19 -10.37
CA ARG A 56 -17.47 -10.14 -9.36
C ARG A 56 -17.50 -9.49 -7.99
N THR A 57 -18.52 -9.81 -7.20
CA THR A 57 -18.59 -9.43 -5.79
C THR A 57 -17.87 -10.50 -4.95
N SER A 58 -17.27 -10.06 -3.84
CA SER A 58 -16.48 -10.92 -2.96
C SER A 58 -16.79 -10.62 -1.51
N THR A 59 -16.87 -11.67 -0.70
CA THR A 59 -17.02 -11.57 0.75
C THR A 59 -15.70 -11.95 1.43
N VAL A 60 -15.11 -11.02 2.20
CA VAL A 60 -13.95 -11.30 3.05
C VAL A 60 -14.42 -11.94 4.36
N LEU A 61 -13.79 -13.05 4.74
CA LEU A 61 -14.18 -13.88 5.88
C LEU A 61 -13.33 -13.53 7.11
N ILE A 62 -13.64 -12.40 7.74
CA ILE A 62 -12.87 -11.82 8.86
C ILE A 62 -12.81 -12.78 10.06
N GLU A 63 -13.88 -13.53 10.30
CA GLU A 63 -13.98 -14.51 11.38
C GLU A 63 -12.99 -15.68 11.23
N ARG A 64 -12.44 -15.87 10.04
CA ARG A 64 -11.40 -16.86 9.72
C ARG A 64 -10.01 -16.23 9.58
N ALA A 65 -9.89 -14.91 9.71
CA ALA A 65 -8.61 -14.24 9.62
C ALA A 65 -7.72 -14.60 10.82
N LYS A 66 -6.42 -14.78 10.56
CA LYS A 66 -5.43 -15.05 11.59
C LYS A 66 -4.31 -14.03 11.49
N ALA A 67 -4.10 -13.30 12.58
CA ALA A 67 -2.90 -12.48 12.76
C ALA A 67 -1.78 -13.33 13.36
N GLY A 68 -0.57 -13.20 12.82
CA GLY A 68 0.63 -13.80 13.37
C GLY A 68 1.26 -12.94 14.47
N ALA A 69 2.52 -13.25 14.79
CA ALA A 69 3.28 -12.53 15.80
C ALA A 69 3.61 -11.10 15.37
N THR A 70 3.69 -10.19 16.34
CA THR A 70 4.20 -8.82 16.13
C THR A 70 5.66 -8.87 15.73
N GLY A 71 5.97 -8.32 14.56
CA GLY A 71 7.32 -8.23 14.01
C GLY A 71 8.01 -6.90 14.37
N ARG A 72 8.84 -6.42 13.43
CA ARG A 72 9.61 -5.18 13.60
C ARG A 72 8.70 -3.96 13.71
N MET A 73 9.18 -2.95 14.45
CA MET A 73 8.55 -1.64 14.50
C MET A 73 8.79 -0.87 13.20
N ILE A 74 7.78 -0.15 12.72
CA ILE A 74 7.84 0.74 11.56
C ILE A 74 7.64 2.17 12.05
N ASP A 75 8.65 3.00 11.84
CA ASP A 75 8.70 4.37 12.38
C ASP A 75 8.47 5.45 11.31
N GLY A 76 8.72 5.16 10.03
CA GLY A 76 8.52 6.04 8.89
C GLY A 76 7.35 5.68 7.97
N PRO A 77 7.30 6.26 6.76
CA PRO A 77 6.28 5.94 5.77
C PRO A 77 6.49 4.54 5.21
N TYR A 78 5.43 3.94 4.68
CA TYR A 78 5.48 2.60 4.11
C TYR A 78 4.51 2.45 2.95
N ALA A 79 4.87 1.64 1.96
CA ALA A 79 4.05 1.35 0.78
C ALA A 79 3.60 -0.10 0.79
N TYR A 80 2.30 -0.35 0.64
CA TYR A 80 1.82 -1.68 0.27
C TYR A 80 2.05 -1.93 -1.21
N VAL A 81 2.61 -3.10 -1.51
CA VAL A 81 2.89 -3.56 -2.87
C VAL A 81 1.76 -4.49 -3.30
N MET A 82 0.88 -4.00 -4.18
CA MET A 82 -0.26 -4.75 -4.70
C MET A 82 0.15 -5.46 -5.98
N GLY A 83 0.52 -6.74 -5.88
CA GLY A 83 0.89 -7.58 -7.02
C GLY A 83 -0.25 -8.43 -7.57
N HIS A 84 -0.03 -9.12 -8.69
CA HIS A 84 -0.96 -10.12 -9.26
C HIS A 84 -1.07 -11.43 -8.43
N GLY A 85 -0.24 -11.56 -7.39
CA GLY A 85 -0.21 -12.73 -6.52
C GLY A 85 -1.10 -12.60 -5.30
N ASN A 86 -1.19 -13.67 -4.52
CA ASN A 86 -1.97 -13.71 -3.28
C ASN A 86 -1.16 -13.27 -2.04
N HIS A 87 -0.15 -12.42 -2.25
CA HIS A 87 0.73 -11.91 -1.20
C HIS A 87 0.86 -10.40 -1.36
N ILE A 88 0.56 -9.65 -0.30
CA ILE A 88 0.81 -8.21 -0.22
C ILE A 88 1.94 -7.98 0.79
N HIS A 89 3.05 -7.49 0.28
CA HIS A 89 4.18 -7.06 1.08
C HIS A 89 4.14 -5.55 1.30
N HIS A 90 5.00 -5.04 2.18
CA HIS A 90 5.24 -3.61 2.31
C HIS A 90 6.72 -3.28 2.15
N LEU A 91 6.97 -2.07 1.66
CA LEU A 91 8.28 -1.41 1.72
C LEU A 91 8.20 -0.35 2.82
N ALA A 92 9.18 -0.32 3.72
CA ALA A 92 9.25 0.67 4.79
C ALA A 92 10.46 1.60 4.56
N PHE A 93 10.28 2.88 4.87
CA PHE A 93 11.27 3.92 4.61
C PHE A 93 11.57 4.69 5.91
N PRO A 94 12.74 5.33 6.02
CA PRO A 94 13.03 6.21 7.15
C PRO A 94 12.08 7.42 7.15
N ARG A 95 11.84 7.99 8.35
CA ARG A 95 11.01 9.21 8.54
C ARG A 95 11.51 10.39 7.70
N ARG A 96 12.82 10.47 7.49
CA ARG A 96 13.48 11.47 6.67
C ARG A 96 14.10 10.80 5.46
N ILE A 97 13.65 11.18 4.27
CA ILE A 97 14.18 10.70 2.99
C ILE A 97 15.16 11.77 2.49
N ASP A 98 16.36 11.82 3.09
CA ASP A 98 17.35 12.87 2.86
C ASP A 98 18.78 12.39 2.56
N HIS A 99 18.97 11.08 2.36
CA HIS A 99 20.30 10.48 2.31
C HIS A 99 21.23 11.09 1.25
N HIS A 100 22.37 11.59 1.73
CA HIS A 100 23.55 11.91 0.92
C HIS A 100 24.19 10.61 0.43
N GLY A 101 23.86 10.17 -0.78
CA GLY A 101 24.59 9.14 -1.52
C GLY A 101 23.80 7.91 -1.96
N ARG A 102 22.69 7.57 -1.29
CA ARG A 102 21.76 6.51 -1.74
C ARG A 102 20.32 6.98 -1.59
N ASN A 103 19.50 6.72 -2.61
CA ASN A 103 18.08 7.03 -2.57
C ASN A 103 17.30 5.75 -2.25
N PRO A 104 17.02 5.45 -0.97
CA PRO A 104 16.40 4.17 -0.60
C PRO A 104 15.02 3.99 -1.24
N LEU A 105 14.33 5.08 -1.55
CA LEU A 105 13.05 5.05 -2.23
C LEU A 105 13.22 4.67 -3.71
N GLY A 106 14.16 5.31 -4.41
CA GLY A 106 14.49 4.97 -5.79
C GLY A 106 14.96 3.50 -5.92
N GLU A 107 15.93 3.10 -5.11
CA GLU A 107 16.48 1.73 -5.13
C GLU A 107 15.40 0.67 -4.87
N ALA A 108 14.49 0.91 -3.91
CA ALA A 108 13.40 -0.01 -3.62
C ALA A 108 12.39 -0.10 -4.78
N PHE A 109 12.12 1.02 -5.47
CA PHE A 109 11.19 1.07 -6.59
C PHE A 109 11.77 0.54 -7.89
N ASP A 110 13.07 0.71 -8.12
CA ASP A 110 13.79 0.14 -9.26
C ASP A 110 13.71 -1.40 -9.24
N GLY A 111 13.70 -2.01 -8.05
CA GLY A 111 13.54 -3.46 -7.88
C GLY A 111 12.13 -4.01 -8.19
N LEU A 112 11.14 -3.15 -8.43
CA LEU A 112 9.76 -3.56 -8.67
C LEU A 112 9.46 -3.72 -10.17
N ASP A 113 8.93 -4.89 -10.54
CA ASP A 113 8.50 -5.23 -11.90
C ASP A 113 7.06 -4.77 -12.17
N PRO A 114 6.85 -3.73 -13.00
CA PRO A 114 5.52 -3.16 -13.21
C PRO A 114 4.57 -4.13 -13.92
N ALA A 115 5.08 -5.12 -14.65
CA ALA A 115 4.24 -6.13 -15.31
C ALA A 115 3.62 -7.13 -14.32
N LYS A 116 4.09 -7.15 -13.07
CA LYS A 116 3.58 -8.02 -11.99
C LYS A 116 2.78 -7.26 -10.94
N LEU A 117 2.56 -5.96 -11.15
CA LEU A 117 1.94 -5.08 -10.17
C LEU A 117 0.61 -4.53 -10.67
N HIS A 118 -0.35 -4.50 -9.75
CA HIS A 118 -1.51 -3.63 -9.87
C HIS A 118 -1.16 -2.19 -9.53
N GLY A 119 -0.34 -1.96 -8.49
CA GLY A 119 0.20 -0.66 -8.11
C GLY A 119 0.70 -0.57 -6.67
N LEU A 120 0.94 0.64 -6.18
CA LEU A 120 1.43 0.92 -4.83
C LEU A 120 0.50 1.86 -4.06
N VAL A 121 0.32 1.61 -2.76
CA VAL A 121 -0.40 2.52 -1.85
C VAL A 121 0.53 2.93 -0.70
N LEU A 122 0.98 4.19 -0.71
CA LEU A 122 2.00 4.73 0.20
C LEU A 122 1.40 5.60 1.30
N ASP A 123 1.52 5.12 2.54
CA ASP A 123 1.16 5.88 3.74
C ASP A 123 2.26 6.87 4.12
N CYS A 124 1.94 8.16 4.07
CA CYS A 124 2.89 9.22 4.33
C CYS A 124 2.74 9.85 5.72
N ALA A 125 1.88 9.31 6.59
CA ALA A 125 1.57 9.93 7.90
C ALA A 125 2.81 10.16 8.78
N ASN A 126 3.82 9.29 8.67
CA ASN A 126 5.07 9.35 9.43
C ASN A 126 6.25 9.92 8.62
N MET A 127 6.02 10.42 7.42
CA MET A 127 7.04 11.12 6.64
C MET A 127 7.23 12.52 7.22
N GLN A 128 8.45 12.83 7.67
CA GLN A 128 8.80 14.14 8.24
C GLN A 128 9.48 15.03 7.23
N TYR A 129 10.23 14.45 6.30
CA TYR A 129 11.03 15.18 5.34
C TYR A 129 11.34 14.33 4.12
N ILE A 130 11.41 14.97 2.94
CA ILE A 130 11.88 14.39 1.69
C ILE A 130 12.67 15.45 0.93
N ASN A 131 13.88 15.13 0.48
CA ASN A 131 14.68 16.03 -0.35
C ASN A 131 14.29 15.95 -1.84
N SER A 132 14.92 16.77 -2.67
CA SER A 132 14.71 16.79 -4.12
C SER A 132 14.97 15.43 -4.78
N THR A 133 15.98 14.68 -4.32
CA THR A 133 16.29 13.34 -4.84
C THR A 133 15.18 12.34 -4.56
N GLY A 134 14.61 12.35 -3.35
CA GLY A 134 13.45 11.51 -2.99
C GLY A 134 12.19 11.88 -3.77
N LEU A 135 11.92 13.18 -3.94
CA LEU A 135 10.80 13.68 -4.75
C LEU A 135 10.94 13.26 -6.23
N ALA A 136 12.15 13.42 -6.79
CA ALA A 136 12.44 13.02 -8.16
C ALA A 136 12.23 11.52 -8.37
N ALA A 137 12.64 10.67 -7.41
CA ALA A 137 12.39 9.23 -7.51
C ALA A 137 10.90 8.87 -7.40
N LEU A 138 10.15 9.52 -6.51
CA LEU A 138 8.68 9.35 -6.45
C LEU A 138 8.03 9.72 -7.79
N ALA A 139 8.41 10.86 -8.35
CA ALA A 139 7.87 11.34 -9.62
C ALA A 139 8.21 10.41 -10.79
N ALA A 140 9.48 10.02 -10.91
CA ALA A 140 9.97 9.13 -11.97
C ALA A 140 9.27 7.76 -11.97
N HIS A 141 8.78 7.33 -10.80
CA HIS A 141 8.12 6.04 -10.61
C HIS A 141 6.60 6.10 -10.53
N SER A 142 6.02 7.30 -10.37
CA SER A 142 4.59 7.50 -10.09
C SER A 142 3.69 6.78 -11.10
N ASP A 143 3.96 6.98 -12.39
CA ASP A 143 3.13 6.41 -13.45
C ASP A 143 3.43 4.91 -13.66
N ARG A 144 4.72 4.56 -13.76
CA ARG A 144 5.19 3.17 -13.95
C ARG A 144 4.66 2.23 -12.88
N LEU A 145 4.66 2.66 -11.62
CA LEU A 145 4.25 1.84 -10.47
C LEU A 145 2.86 2.17 -9.95
N ARG A 146 2.12 3.07 -10.62
CA ARG A 146 0.78 3.52 -10.24
C ARG A 146 0.72 3.85 -8.75
N ILE A 147 1.51 4.83 -8.33
CA ILE A 147 1.66 5.18 -6.91
C ILE A 147 0.50 6.05 -6.45
N HIS A 148 -0.19 5.60 -5.41
CA HIS A 148 -1.23 6.35 -4.71
C HIS A 148 -0.73 6.72 -3.31
N LEU A 149 -0.63 8.02 -3.04
CA LEU A 149 -0.17 8.56 -1.76
C LEU A 149 -1.38 8.85 -0.86
N PHE A 150 -1.28 8.59 0.44
CA PHE A 150 -2.31 9.02 1.38
C PHE A 150 -1.74 9.53 2.70
N ARG A 151 -2.53 10.34 3.41
CA ARG A 151 -2.15 10.99 4.69
C ARG A 151 -0.85 11.78 4.63
N ILE A 152 -0.61 12.52 3.54
CA ILE A 152 0.51 13.46 3.45
C ILE A 152 0.23 14.67 4.35
N GLY A 153 1.14 14.94 5.29
CA GLY A 153 1.07 16.13 6.15
C GLY A 153 1.18 17.43 5.36
N GLU A 154 0.52 18.48 5.84
CA GLU A 154 0.46 19.79 5.17
C GLU A 154 1.84 20.37 4.77
N PRO A 155 2.89 20.31 5.62
CA PRO A 155 4.21 20.83 5.24
C PRO A 155 4.78 20.13 4.01
N LEU A 156 4.63 18.81 3.92
CA LEU A 156 5.09 18.04 2.76
C LEU A 156 4.22 18.30 1.55
N ARG A 157 2.89 18.40 1.72
CA ARG A 157 1.98 18.73 0.61
C ARG A 157 2.37 20.04 -0.07
N LYS A 158 2.71 21.09 0.70
CA LYS A 158 3.22 22.35 0.16
C LYS A 158 4.52 22.17 -0.63
N VAL A 159 5.41 21.27 -0.20
CA VAL A 159 6.62 20.93 -0.96
C VAL A 159 6.25 20.29 -2.30
N PHE A 160 5.33 19.31 -2.32
CA PHE A 160 4.83 18.70 -3.57
C PHE A 160 4.18 19.73 -4.51
N ASP A 161 3.40 20.67 -3.96
CA ASP A 161 2.78 21.75 -4.73
C ASP A 161 3.83 22.69 -5.34
N LEU A 162 4.82 23.10 -4.55
CA LEU A 162 5.91 23.99 -4.99
C LEU A 162 6.74 23.40 -6.13
N VAL A 163 6.94 22.07 -6.14
CA VAL A 163 7.65 21.38 -7.22
C VAL A 163 6.74 20.88 -8.34
N GLY A 164 5.44 21.23 -8.31
CA GLY A 164 4.47 20.89 -9.36
C GLY A 164 4.07 19.41 -9.41
N LEU A 165 4.43 18.61 -8.40
CA LEU A 165 4.15 17.17 -8.39
C LEU A 165 2.70 16.83 -8.05
N THR A 166 1.94 17.77 -7.50
CA THR A 166 0.53 17.57 -7.16
C THR A 166 -0.34 17.25 -8.38
N HIS A 167 0.07 17.67 -9.57
CA HIS A 167 -0.60 17.35 -10.83
C HIS A 167 -0.16 16.01 -11.44
N LEU A 168 0.98 15.46 -11.01
CA LEU A 168 1.59 14.25 -11.57
C LEU A 168 1.36 13.01 -10.70
N MET A 169 1.00 13.21 -9.43
CA MET A 169 0.82 12.14 -8.46
C MET A 169 -0.59 12.17 -7.89
N GLN A 170 -1.06 11.02 -7.40
CA GLN A 170 -2.39 10.91 -6.81
C GLN A 170 -2.31 10.97 -5.29
N PHE A 171 -2.99 11.95 -4.71
CA PHE A 171 -3.05 12.20 -3.27
C PHE A 171 -4.45 11.89 -2.77
N HIS A 172 -4.54 11.12 -1.69
CA HIS A 172 -5.79 10.66 -1.10
C HIS A 172 -5.83 10.97 0.39
N ASP A 173 -7.02 11.20 0.92
CA ASP A 173 -7.17 11.50 2.36
C ASP A 173 -7.09 10.23 3.22
N SER A 174 -7.39 9.07 2.64
CA SER A 174 -7.41 7.79 3.33
C SER A 174 -6.90 6.65 2.47
N MET A 175 -6.54 5.54 3.12
CA MET A 175 -6.16 4.30 2.44
C MET A 175 -7.30 3.75 1.59
N GLN A 176 -8.54 3.88 2.05
CA GLN A 176 -9.72 3.41 1.33
C GLN A 176 -9.84 4.10 -0.04
N LEU A 177 -9.72 5.44 -0.07
CA LEU A 177 -9.78 6.21 -1.31
C LEU A 177 -8.62 5.88 -2.25
N ALA A 178 -7.40 5.69 -1.70
CA ALA A 178 -6.24 5.28 -2.48
C ALA A 178 -6.44 3.89 -3.14
N LEU A 179 -7.00 2.93 -2.41
CA LEU A 179 -7.32 1.60 -2.92
C LEU A 179 -8.44 1.64 -3.97
N GLU A 180 -9.48 2.45 -3.76
CA GLU A 180 -10.56 2.63 -4.73
C GLU A 180 -10.06 3.21 -6.04
N ALA A 181 -9.20 4.22 -5.99
CA ALA A 181 -8.55 4.80 -7.16
C ALA A 181 -7.68 3.78 -7.90
N LEU A 182 -6.94 2.94 -7.17
CA LEU A 182 -6.13 1.87 -7.75
C LEU A 182 -7.01 0.83 -8.48
N VAL A 183 -8.13 0.42 -7.89
CA VAL A 183 -9.10 -0.50 -8.49
C VAL A 183 -9.74 0.11 -9.73
N ALA A 184 -10.09 1.40 -9.71
CA ALA A 184 -10.71 2.09 -10.83
C ALA A 184 -9.79 2.18 -12.05
N ARG A 185 -8.48 2.36 -11.85
CA ARG A 185 -7.48 2.48 -12.93
C ARG A 185 -7.16 1.16 -13.63
N SER A 186 -7.55 0.03 -13.04
CA SER A 186 -7.29 -1.32 -13.59
C SER A 186 -8.45 -1.86 -14.43
N ARG A 187 -9.52 -1.06 -14.62
CA ARG A 187 -10.65 -1.34 -15.50
C ARG A 187 -10.47 -0.64 -16.83
#